data_AF-A0A972YI10-F1
#
_entry.id   AF-A0A972YI10-F1
#
_cell.length_a   1.000
_cell.length_b   1.000
_cell.length_c   1.000
_cell.angle_alpha   90.00
_cell.angle_beta   90.00
_cell.angle_gamma   90.00
#
_symmetry.space_group_name_H-M   'P 1'
#
loop_
_entity.id
_entity.type
_entity.pdbx_description
1 polymer ?
#
loop_
_entity_poly.entity_id
_entity_poly.type
_entity_poly.pdbx_seq_one_letter_code
_entity_poly.pdbx_strand_id
1 'polypeptide(L)'
;MLAVFFRSIGLHFMWFVRSLVPGQHAHAPLGWKRLVFLLIGFPLFCALQLLHWLGLLLDELLFRGYRKVQIDAPVFISGIPRSGTTFVHRTIAADTEQFTSVSTWEALLAPSITQRKIIRGGATLDRACGSPIARLVD
;
A
#
# COMPACT_ATOMS: atom_id res chain seq x y z
N MET A 1 -3.08 -23.99 -3.75
CA MET A 1 -2.56 -22.60 -3.65
C MET A 1 -2.14 -22.05 -5.01
N LEU A 2 -1.09 -22.56 -5.66
CA LEU A 2 -0.61 -22.05 -6.97
C LEU A 2 -1.67 -22.11 -8.09
N ALA A 3 -2.40 -23.21 -8.24
CA ALA A 3 -3.45 -23.31 -9.27
C ALA A 3 -4.57 -22.28 -9.09
N VAL A 4 -4.98 -22.02 -7.84
CA VAL A 4 -5.98 -21.00 -7.50
C VAL A 4 -5.44 -19.60 -7.79
N PHE A 5 -4.16 -19.36 -7.50
CA PHE A 5 -3.48 -18.10 -7.79
C PHE A 5 -3.45 -17.80 -9.30
N PHE A 6 -2.98 -18.75 -10.13
CA PHE A 6 -2.95 -18.56 -11.58
C PHE A 6 -4.35 -18.41 -12.19
N ARG A 7 -5.33 -19.18 -11.69
CA ARG A 7 -6.72 -19.01 -12.09
C ARG A 7 -7.25 -17.62 -11.73
N SER A 8 -6.91 -17.11 -10.55
CA SER A 8 -7.27 -15.76 -10.13
C SER A 8 -6.66 -14.71 -11.07
N ILE A 9 -5.36 -14.80 -11.38
CA ILE A 9 -4.70 -13.89 -12.33
C ILE A 9 -5.41 -13.90 -13.69
N GLY A 10 -5.70 -15.09 -14.22
CA GLY A 10 -6.40 -15.23 -15.49
C GLY A 10 -7.79 -14.59 -15.48
N LEU A 11 -8.55 -14.76 -14.40
CA LEU A 11 -9.88 -14.14 -14.24
C LEU A 11 -9.80 -12.61 -14.18
N HIS A 12 -8.88 -12.06 -13.39
CA HIS A 12 -8.70 -10.60 -13.27
C HIS A 12 -8.24 -9.98 -14.59
N PHE A 13 -7.32 -10.64 -15.29
CA PHE A 13 -6.88 -10.22 -16.62
C PHE A 13 -8.04 -10.25 -17.62
N MET A 14 -8.83 -11.32 -17.64
CA MET A 14 -10.01 -11.43 -18.49
C MET A 14 -11.04 -10.34 -18.18
N TRP A 15 -11.31 -10.05 -16.89
CA TRP A 15 -12.21 -8.97 -16.50
C TRP A 15 -11.69 -7.60 -16.92
N PHE A 16 -10.38 -7.36 -16.83
CA PHE A 16 -9.76 -6.14 -17.33
C PHE A 16 -9.95 -6.01 -18.85
N VAL A 17 -9.69 -7.06 -19.62
CA VAL A 17 -9.92 -7.05 -21.09
C VAL A 17 -11.40 -6.82 -21.42
N ARG A 18 -12.32 -7.48 -20.72
CA ARG A 18 -13.78 -7.27 -20.90
C ARG A 18 -14.20 -5.84 -20.56
N SER A 19 -13.53 -5.20 -19.61
CA SER A 19 -13.82 -3.82 -19.22
C SER A 19 -13.58 -2.81 -20.34
N LEU A 20 -12.77 -3.18 -21.35
CA LEU A 20 -12.49 -2.38 -22.55
C LEU A 20 -13.52 -2.59 -23.68
N VAL A 21 -14.45 -3.54 -23.54
CA VAL A 21 -15.46 -3.83 -24.57
C VAL A 21 -16.68 -2.90 -24.45
N PRO A 22 -17.00 -2.10 -25.49
CA PRO A 22 -18.18 -1.21 -25.51
C PRO A 22 -19.49 -1.96 -25.27
N GLY A 23 -20.43 -1.32 -24.58
CA GLY A 23 -21.80 -1.83 -24.42
C GLY A 23 -21.99 -2.90 -23.34
N GLN A 24 -20.95 -3.42 -22.69
CA GLN A 24 -21.09 -4.43 -21.63
C GLN A 24 -21.54 -3.88 -20.26
N HIS A 25 -21.45 -2.56 -20.05
CA HIS A 25 -21.67 -1.95 -18.74
C HIS A 25 -22.64 -0.76 -18.85
N ALA A 26 -23.94 -1.02 -18.67
CA ALA A 26 -25.00 -0.01 -18.79
C ALA A 26 -24.80 1.19 -17.86
N HIS A 27 -24.31 0.96 -16.63
CA HIS A 27 -24.04 2.01 -15.65
C HIS A 27 -22.63 2.63 -15.73
N ALA A 28 -21.79 2.15 -16.66
CA ALA A 28 -20.43 2.65 -16.84
C ALA A 28 -20.02 2.56 -18.33
N PRO A 29 -20.55 3.41 -19.21
CA PRO A 29 -20.15 3.39 -20.62
C PRO A 29 -18.65 3.67 -20.79
N LEU A 30 -18.08 3.18 -21.90
CA LEU A 30 -16.69 3.43 -22.26
C LEU A 30 -16.52 4.86 -22.80
N GLY A 31 -16.50 5.82 -21.87
CA GLY A 31 -16.09 7.19 -22.15
C GLY A 31 -14.57 7.35 -22.11
N TRP A 32 -14.07 8.45 -22.71
CA TRP A 32 -12.63 8.75 -22.75
C TRP A 32 -11.97 8.77 -21.36
N LYS A 33 -12.64 9.31 -20.34
CA LYS A 33 -12.15 9.34 -18.95
C LYS A 33 -11.91 7.94 -18.41
N ARG A 34 -12.85 7.02 -18.67
CA ARG A 34 -12.74 5.62 -18.27
C ARG A 34 -11.63 4.91 -19.05
N LEU A 35 -11.49 5.19 -20.34
CA LEU A 35 -10.42 4.63 -21.17
C LEU A 35 -9.04 5.06 -20.65
N VAL A 36 -8.85 6.34 -20.35
CA VAL A 36 -7.61 6.85 -19.73
C VAL A 36 -7.35 6.18 -18.39
N PHE A 37 -8.36 6.07 -17.52
CA PHE A 37 -8.21 5.40 -16.22
C PHE A 37 -7.83 3.92 -16.37
N LEU A 38 -8.43 3.20 -17.32
CA LEU A 38 -8.14 1.79 -17.57
C LEU A 38 -6.76 1.59 -18.21
N LEU A 39 -6.35 2.45 -19.15
CA LEU A 39 -5.07 2.30 -19.87
C LEU A 39 -3.88 2.89 -19.12
N ILE A 40 -4.09 3.85 -18.22
CA ILE A 40 -3.01 4.51 -17.47
C ILE A 40 -3.11 4.20 -15.98
N GLY A 41 -4.28 4.46 -15.38
CA GLY A 41 -4.49 4.30 -13.94
C GLY A 41 -4.31 2.86 -13.46
N PHE A 42 -4.88 1.89 -14.17
CA PHE A 42 -4.74 0.47 -13.80
C PHE A 42 -3.30 -0.04 -13.95
N PRO A 43 -2.57 0.16 -15.07
CA PRO A 43 -1.16 -0.20 -15.15
C PRO A 43 -0.28 0.49 -14.11
N LEU A 44 -0.53 1.77 -13.82
CA LEU A 44 0.20 2.49 -12.77
C LEU A 44 -0.04 1.86 -11.39
N PHE A 45 -1.29 1.51 -11.09
CA PHE A 45 -1.61 0.78 -9.87
C PHE A 45 -0.92 -0.59 -9.81
N CYS A 46 -0.92 -1.36 -10.89
CA CYS A 46 -0.19 -2.63 -10.97
C CYS A 46 1.32 -2.44 -10.77
N ALA A 47 1.92 -1.40 -11.36
CA ALA A 47 3.33 -1.08 -11.19
C ALA A 47 3.66 -0.72 -9.73
N LEU A 48 2.80 0.05 -9.06
CA LEU A 48 2.93 0.35 -7.64
C LEU A 48 2.85 -0.92 -6.78
N GLN A 49 1.89 -1.82 -7.06
CA GLN A 49 1.80 -3.10 -6.38
C GLN A 49 3.07 -3.95 -6.60
N LEU A 50 3.57 -4.00 -7.83
CA LEU A 50 4.82 -4.71 -8.14
C LEU A 50 5.99 -4.14 -7.33
N LEU A 51 6.09 -2.81 -7.21
CA LEU A 51 7.11 -2.17 -6.37
C LEU A 51 6.99 -2.58 -4.91
N HIS A 52 5.78 -2.67 -4.35
CA HIS A 52 5.55 -3.21 -2.99
C HIS A 52 6.04 -4.66 -2.86
N TRP A 53 5.69 -5.52 -3.81
CA TRP A 53 6.15 -6.92 -3.80
C TRP A 53 7.67 -7.04 -3.91
N LEU A 54 8.31 -6.23 -4.76
CA LEU A 54 9.76 -6.16 -4.85
C LEU A 54 10.40 -5.70 -3.53
N GLY A 55 9.82 -4.69 -2.87
CA GLY A 55 10.27 -4.24 -1.55
C GLY A 55 10.20 -5.34 -0.49
N LEU A 56 9.09 -6.08 -0.44
CA LEU A 56 8.92 -7.21 0.47
C LEU A 56 9.88 -8.38 0.15
N LEU A 57 10.15 -8.63 -1.13
CA LEU A 57 11.15 -9.61 -1.54
C LEU A 57 12.56 -9.16 -1.12
N LEU A 58 12.89 -7.88 -1.27
CA LEU A 58 14.16 -7.32 -0.81
C LEU A 58 14.30 -7.41 0.71
N ASP A 59 13.22 -7.23 1.47
CA ASP A 59 13.26 -7.40 2.93
C ASP A 59 13.66 -8.83 3.33
N GLU A 60 13.23 -9.83 2.58
CA GLU A 60 13.60 -11.22 2.80
C GLU A 60 15.09 -11.50 2.54
N LEU A 61 15.71 -10.71 1.68
CA LEU A 61 17.14 -10.83 1.35
C LEU A 61 18.01 -9.99 2.30
N LEU A 62 17.63 -8.73 2.52
CA LEU A 62 18.43 -7.72 3.21
C LEU A 62 18.11 -7.61 4.71
N PHE A 63 16.88 -7.92 5.12
CA PHE A 63 16.37 -7.66 6.47
C PHE A 63 15.83 -8.90 7.19
N ARG A 64 16.40 -10.09 6.93
CA ARG A 64 16.00 -11.38 7.57
C ARG A 64 15.83 -11.35 9.09
N GLY A 65 16.50 -10.41 9.77
CA GLY A 65 16.36 -10.18 11.21
C GLY A 65 14.93 -9.86 11.66
N TYR A 66 14.05 -9.32 10.81
CA TYR A 66 12.65 -9.02 11.18
C TYR A 66 11.92 -10.27 11.67
N ARG A 67 12.27 -11.47 11.17
CA ARG A 67 11.67 -12.74 11.57
C ARG A 67 11.99 -13.17 12.99
N LYS A 68 13.05 -12.60 13.57
CA LYS A 68 13.50 -12.90 14.94
C LYS A 68 12.91 -11.95 15.97
N VAL A 69 12.21 -10.90 15.53
CA VAL A 69 11.59 -9.94 16.43
C VAL A 69 10.42 -10.62 17.12
N GLN A 70 10.53 -10.79 18.45
CA GLN A 70 9.44 -11.28 19.27
C GLN A 70 8.45 -10.13 19.51
N ILE A 71 7.19 -10.38 19.21
CA ILE A 71 6.09 -9.44 19.47
C ILE A 71 5.43 -9.90 20.77
N ASP A 72 5.66 -9.16 21.85
CA ASP A 72 5.04 -9.42 23.14
C ASP A 72 3.72 -8.67 23.27
N ALA A 73 2.70 -9.34 23.81
CA ALA A 73 1.35 -8.80 24.08
C ALA A 73 0.75 -7.87 22.98
N PRO A 74 0.56 -8.33 21.72
CA PRO A 74 -0.06 -7.50 20.69
C PRO A 74 -1.52 -7.19 21.00
N VAL A 75 -1.89 -5.91 20.89
CA VAL A 75 -3.27 -5.44 21.07
C VAL A 75 -4.02 -5.43 19.74
N PHE A 76 -5.13 -6.17 19.65
CA PHE A 76 -6.00 -6.19 18.48
C PHE A 76 -7.31 -5.47 18.77
N ILE A 77 -7.63 -4.47 17.96
CA ILE A 77 -8.90 -3.73 18.03
C ILE A 77 -9.81 -4.29 16.94
N SER A 78 -10.90 -4.92 17.34
CA SER A 78 -11.91 -5.45 16.43
C SER A 78 -13.31 -5.03 16.85
N GLY A 79 -14.24 -4.96 15.90
CA GLY A 79 -15.60 -4.52 16.13
C GLY A 79 -16.37 -4.32 14.84
N ILE A 80 -17.67 -4.10 14.96
CA ILE A 80 -18.55 -3.82 13.82
C ILE A 80 -18.17 -2.45 13.22
N PRO A 81 -18.21 -2.27 11.88
CA PRO A 81 -18.02 -0.94 11.29
C PRO A 81 -18.89 0.11 12.00
N ARG A 82 -18.29 1.27 12.29
CA ARG A 82 -18.93 2.41 13.01
C ARG A 82 -19.13 2.23 14.52
N SER A 83 -18.55 1.22 15.18
CA SER A 83 -18.63 1.04 16.64
C SER A 83 -17.56 1.81 17.46
N GLY A 84 -16.89 2.80 16.87
CA GLY A 84 -15.85 3.58 17.56
C GLY A 84 -14.45 2.95 17.58
N THR A 85 -14.21 1.85 16.86
CA THR A 85 -12.88 1.21 16.78
C THR A 85 -11.77 2.16 16.32
N THR A 86 -12.07 3.07 15.39
CA THR A 86 -11.11 4.09 14.94
C THR A 86 -10.74 5.08 16.05
N PHE A 87 -11.67 5.45 16.93
CA PHE A 87 -11.37 6.33 18.05
C PHE A 87 -10.42 5.63 19.02
N VAL A 88 -10.75 4.40 19.43
CA VAL A 88 -9.90 3.58 20.30
C VAL A 88 -8.49 3.39 19.70
N HIS A 89 -8.40 3.06 18.41
CA HIS A 89 -7.11 2.92 17.72
C HIS A 89 -6.29 4.19 17.77
N ARG A 90 -6.89 5.37 17.53
CA ARG A 90 -6.18 6.65 17.57
C ARG A 90 -5.74 7.02 18.99
N THR A 91 -6.56 6.75 20.00
CA THR A 91 -6.21 7.01 21.40
C THR A 91 -5.01 6.18 21.85
N ILE A 92 -4.99 4.88 21.51
CA ILE A 92 -3.85 4.01 21.85
C ILE A 92 -2.61 4.37 21.02
N ALA A 93 -2.77 4.66 19.72
CA ALA A 93 -1.67 5.02 18.85
C ALA A 93 -1.01 6.38 19.19
N ALA A 94 -1.65 7.21 20.03
CA ALA A 94 -1.07 8.45 20.52
C ALA A 94 0.02 8.21 21.58
N ASP A 95 0.00 7.08 22.28
CA ASP A 95 1.06 6.67 23.19
C ASP A 95 2.18 5.96 22.40
N THR A 96 3.11 6.77 21.89
CA THR A 96 4.25 6.27 21.11
C THR A 96 5.37 5.69 21.97
N GLU A 97 5.29 5.78 23.30
CA GLU A 97 6.27 5.18 24.22
C GLU A 97 5.96 3.70 24.44
N GLN A 98 4.68 3.35 24.59
CA GLN A 98 4.25 1.97 24.81
C GLN A 98 3.83 1.25 23.52
N PHE A 99 3.22 1.95 22.57
CA PHE A 99 2.63 1.34 21.39
C PHE A 99 3.27 1.82 20.10
N THR A 100 3.27 0.92 19.11
CA THR A 100 3.58 1.24 17.73
C THR A 100 2.41 0.82 16.84
N SER A 101 2.09 1.64 15.84
CA SER A 101 1.04 1.35 14.88
C SER A 101 1.51 1.68 13.47
N VAL A 102 0.91 1.02 12.49
CA VAL A 102 1.18 1.32 11.08
C VAL A 102 0.43 2.59 10.72
N SER A 103 1.17 3.62 10.30
CA SER A 103 0.55 4.84 9.78
C SER A 103 -0.03 4.63 8.38
N THR A 104 -1.04 5.43 8.01
CA THR A 104 -1.72 5.31 6.71
C THR A 104 -0.76 5.46 5.53
N TRP A 105 0.18 6.40 5.60
CA TRP A 105 1.14 6.60 4.52
C TRP A 105 2.11 5.41 4.41
N GLU A 106 2.52 4.82 5.54
CA GLU A 106 3.36 3.63 5.52
C GLU A 106 2.60 2.44 4.92
N ALA A 107 1.32 2.26 5.27
CA ALA A 107 0.49 1.20 4.69
C ALA A 107 0.30 1.37 3.17
N LEU A 108 0.17 2.61 2.69
CA LEU A 108 -0.11 2.90 1.29
C LEU A 108 1.14 2.96 0.40
N LEU A 109 2.24 3.51 0.90
CA LEU A 109 3.42 3.86 0.10
C LEU A 109 4.69 3.08 0.48
N ALA A 110 4.76 2.58 1.72
CA ALA A 110 5.96 1.93 2.25
C ALA A 110 5.66 0.72 3.15
N PRO A 111 4.95 -0.30 2.62
CA PRO A 111 4.67 -1.51 3.39
C PRO A 111 5.93 -2.29 3.76
N SER A 112 7.01 -2.20 2.97
CA SER A 112 8.28 -2.90 3.23
C SER A 112 9.29 -2.07 4.05
N ILE A 113 10.16 -2.74 4.81
CA ILE A 113 11.28 -2.16 5.54
C ILE A 113 12.20 -1.42 4.57
N THR A 114 12.48 -2.03 3.41
CA THR A 114 13.29 -1.44 2.33
C THR A 114 12.70 -0.11 1.87
N GLN A 115 11.40 -0.06 1.57
CA GLN A 115 10.74 1.19 1.17
C GLN A 115 10.75 2.25 2.27
N ARG A 116 10.48 1.86 3.52
CA ARG A 116 10.56 2.77 4.67
C ARG A 116 11.96 3.37 4.80
N LYS A 117 13.01 2.57 4.63
CA LYS A 117 14.40 3.03 4.67
C LYS A 117 14.74 3.95 3.50
N ILE A 118 14.28 3.64 2.28
CA ILE A 118 14.49 4.50 1.10
C ILE A 118 13.85 5.87 1.31
N ILE A 119 12.59 5.92 1.76
CA ILE A 119 11.88 7.19 1.98
C ILE A 119 12.53 8.00 3.11
N ARG A 120 12.85 7.36 4.24
CA ARG A 120 13.54 8.03 5.35
C ARG A 120 14.93 8.51 4.94
N GLY A 121 15.65 7.74 4.15
CA GLY A 121 16.95 8.12 3.57
C GLY A 121 16.84 9.33 2.63
N GLY A 122 15.84 9.34 1.76
CA GLY A 122 15.51 10.50 0.92
C GLY A 122 15.21 11.75 1.75
N ALA A 123 14.40 11.62 2.81
CA ALA A 123 14.10 12.72 3.72
C ALA A 123 15.33 13.22 4.51
N THR A 124 16.30 12.36 4.82
CA THR A 124 17.57 12.81 5.41
C THR A 124 18.44 13.57 4.42
N LEU A 125 18.49 13.14 3.16
CA LEU A 125 19.24 13.83 2.10
C LEU A 125 18.60 15.19 1.77
N ASP A 126 17.27 15.25 1.68
CA ASP A 126 16.55 16.51 1.48
C ASP A 126 16.91 17.53 2.57
N ARG A 127 16.89 17.11 3.84
CA ARG A 127 17.31 17.95 4.97
C ARG A 127 18.77 18.39 4.87
N ALA A 128 19.67 17.52 4.41
CA ALA A 128 21.07 17.87 4.20
C ALA A 128 21.24 18.92 3.07
N CYS A 129 20.35 18.93 2.08
CA CYS A 129 20.32 19.88 0.97
C CYS A 129 19.52 21.17 1.25
N GLY A 130 19.12 21.43 2.51
CA GLY A 130 18.37 22.63 2.87
C GLY A 130 16.85 22.51 2.76
N SER A 131 16.35 21.28 2.68
CA SER A 131 14.93 20.89 2.69
C SER A 131 14.07 21.46 1.54
N PRO A 132 14.52 21.44 0.27
CA PRO A 132 13.71 21.94 -0.85
C PRO A 132 12.39 21.20 -1.03
N ILE A 133 12.35 19.87 -0.80
CA ILE A 133 11.11 19.08 -0.94
C ILE A 133 10.16 19.40 0.22
N ALA A 134 10.66 19.46 1.46
CA ALA A 134 9.81 19.79 2.61
C ALA A 134 9.14 21.16 2.43
N ARG A 135 9.87 22.17 1.95
CA ARG A 135 9.35 23.53 1.70
C ARG A 135 8.32 23.61 0.58
N LEU A 136 8.26 22.62 -0.31
CA LEU A 136 7.28 22.57 -1.40
C LEU A 136 5.96 21.93 -0.96
N VAL A 137 6.00 21.14 0.12
CA VAL A 137 4.85 20.36 0.63
C VAL A 137 4.14 21.10 1.76
N ASP A 138 4.82 22.02 2.46
CA ASP A 138 4.24 22.99 3.40
C ASP A 138 3.43 24.08 2.69
#